data_AF-A0A373RVT6-F1
#
_entry.id   AF-A0A373RVT6-F1
#
_cell.length_a   1.000
_cell.length_b   1.000
_cell.length_c   1.000
_cell.angle_alpha   90.00
_cell.angle_beta   90.00
_cell.angle_gamma   90.00
#
_symmetry.space_group_name_H-M   'P 1'
#
loop_
_entity.id
_entity.type
_entity.pdbx_description
1 polymer ?
#
loop_
_entity_poly.entity_id
_entity_poly.type
_entity_poly.pdbx_seq_one_letter_code
_entity_poly.pdbx_strand_id
1 'polypeptide(L)'
;MKQFQNFEEENIHYWTGRTDVAAMEAIARQTPLSEKQRPEWDLTVLRVAGMEAKADPEIWKAVWTKEERINNASTPMFLVEGVKKDA
;
A
#
# COMPACT_ATOMS: atom_id res chain seq x y z
N MET A 1 17.29 14.09 -25.53
CA MET A 1 16.82 12.77 -25.05
C MET A 1 17.66 12.40 -23.85
N LYS A 2 17.06 11.96 -22.73
CA LYS A 2 17.82 11.42 -21.59
C LYS A 2 18.41 10.07 -22.01
N GLN A 3 19.69 9.88 -21.75
CA GLN A 3 20.39 8.61 -22.00
C GLN A 3 20.29 7.77 -20.73
N PHE A 4 19.64 6.61 -20.81
CA PHE A 4 19.50 5.68 -19.68
C PHE A 4 20.81 4.91 -19.48
N GLN A 5 21.17 4.62 -18.22
CA GLN A 5 22.45 3.98 -17.90
C GLN A 5 22.40 2.47 -18.11
N ASN A 6 21.21 1.85 -18.10
CA ASN A 6 21.04 0.42 -18.35
C ASN A 6 19.64 0.06 -18.88
N PHE A 7 19.49 -1.21 -19.31
CA PHE A 7 18.27 -1.76 -19.87
C PHE A 7 17.10 -1.84 -18.87
N GLU A 8 17.37 -1.98 -17.56
CA GLU A 8 16.33 -1.97 -16.53
C GLU A 8 15.73 -0.58 -16.36
N GLU A 9 16.57 0.47 -16.33
CA GLU A 9 16.12 1.87 -16.29
C GLU A 9 15.31 2.23 -17.53
N GLU A 10 15.75 1.80 -18.71
CA GLU A 10 15.02 2.02 -19.96
C GLU A 10 13.67 1.27 -19.97
N ASN A 11 13.64 0.03 -19.48
CA ASN A 11 12.39 -0.72 -19.32
C ASN A 11 11.45 -0.05 -18.32
N ILE A 12 11.92 0.32 -17.13
CA ILE A 12 11.10 1.01 -16.12
C ILE A 12 10.54 2.30 -16.70
N HIS A 13 11.37 3.08 -17.42
CA HIS A 13 10.93 4.30 -18.10
C HIS A 13 9.91 4.05 -19.23
N TYR A 14 10.04 2.93 -19.95
CA TYR A 14 9.10 2.50 -21.00
C TYR A 14 7.76 2.03 -20.41
N TRP A 15 7.80 1.13 -19.42
CA TRP A 15 6.62 0.56 -18.75
C TRP A 15 5.82 1.59 -17.96
N THR A 16 6.48 2.62 -17.44
CA THR A 16 5.82 3.76 -16.76
C THR A 16 5.35 4.84 -17.75
N GLY A 17 5.53 4.67 -19.06
CA GLY A 17 4.91 5.56 -20.07
C GLY A 17 5.39 7.01 -20.05
N ARG A 18 6.64 7.30 -19.64
CA ARG A 18 7.16 8.66 -19.35
C ARG A 18 6.52 9.34 -18.14
N THR A 19 5.84 8.58 -17.28
CA THR A 19 5.25 9.12 -16.06
C THR A 19 6.35 9.47 -15.06
N ASP A 20 6.25 10.64 -14.43
CA ASP A 20 7.16 11.04 -13.38
C ASP A 20 6.82 10.29 -12.08
N VAL A 21 7.34 9.06 -12.00
CA VAL A 21 7.17 8.17 -10.85
C VAL A 21 7.67 8.83 -9.56
N ALA A 22 8.75 9.61 -9.64
CA ALA A 22 9.29 10.30 -8.47
C ALA A 22 8.33 11.37 -7.95
N ALA A 23 7.70 12.14 -8.85
CA ALA A 23 6.66 13.09 -8.49
C ALA A 23 5.40 12.41 -7.95
N MET A 24 4.96 11.32 -8.57
CA MET A 24 3.82 10.53 -8.06
C MET A 24 4.08 10.01 -6.65
N GLU A 25 5.25 9.43 -6.43
CA GLU A 25 5.69 8.93 -5.12
C GLU A 25 5.74 10.04 -4.06
N ALA A 26 6.21 11.23 -4.44
CA ALA A 26 6.22 12.40 -3.55
C ALA A 26 4.80 12.85 -3.19
N ILE A 27 3.85 12.78 -4.12
CA ILE A 27 2.42 13.10 -3.88
C ILE A 27 1.77 12.02 -3.01
N ALA A 28 2.03 10.74 -3.28
CA ALA A 28 1.48 9.61 -2.53
C ALA A 28 1.85 9.70 -1.04
N ARG A 29 3.08 10.13 -0.71
CA ARG A 29 3.52 10.35 0.68
C ARG A 29 2.83 11.51 1.41
N GLN A 30 2.23 12.44 0.68
CA GLN A 30 1.61 13.65 1.23
C GLN A 30 0.08 13.58 1.20
N THR A 31 -0.49 12.63 0.46
CA THR A 31 -1.93 12.56 0.21
C THR A 31 -2.53 11.42 1.01
N PRO A 32 -3.55 11.67 1.85
CA PRO A 32 -4.25 10.59 2.51
C PRO A 32 -4.96 9.73 1.45
N LEU A 33 -4.66 8.42 1.42
CA LEU A 33 -5.36 7.47 0.54
C LEU A 33 -6.83 7.27 0.92
N SER A 34 -7.20 7.64 2.15
CA SER A 34 -8.56 7.56 2.66
C SER A 34 -8.83 8.76 3.55
N GLU A 35 -10.08 9.25 3.51
CA GLU A 35 -10.57 10.23 4.49
C GLU A 35 -10.58 9.66 5.92
N LYS A 36 -10.62 8.32 6.05
CA LYS A 36 -10.59 7.64 7.34
C LYS A 36 -9.16 7.25 7.69
N GLN A 37 -8.84 7.29 8.98
CA GLN A 37 -7.59 6.76 9.50
C GLN A 37 -7.69 5.23 9.55
N ARG A 38 -7.08 4.57 8.57
CA ARG A 38 -7.11 3.12 8.39
C ARG A 38 -5.77 2.54 8.86
N PRO A 39 -5.75 1.41 9.59
CA PRO A 39 -6.87 0.49 9.87
C PRO A 39 -7.70 0.81 11.13
N GLU A 40 -7.39 1.85 11.90
CA GLU A 40 -8.06 2.12 13.19
C GLU A 40 -9.58 2.24 13.04
N TRP A 41 -10.02 2.95 12.01
CA TRP A 41 -11.43 3.08 11.67
C TRP A 41 -12.10 1.72 11.40
N ASP A 42 -11.42 0.80 10.71
CA ASP A 42 -11.99 -0.54 10.45
C ASP A 42 -12.21 -1.29 11.76
N LEU A 43 -11.21 -1.26 12.63
CA LEU A 43 -11.26 -1.95 13.92
C LEU A 43 -12.41 -1.42 14.77
N THR A 44 -12.63 -0.11 14.78
CA THR A 44 -13.77 0.49 15.48
C THR A 44 -15.10 0.00 14.91
N VAL A 45 -15.29 0.05 13.59
CA VAL A 45 -16.54 -0.36 12.94
C VAL A 45 -16.86 -1.83 13.20
N LEU A 46 -15.87 -2.72 13.04
CA LEU A 46 -16.06 -4.16 13.26
C LEU A 46 -16.40 -4.48 14.73
N ARG A 47 -15.74 -3.82 15.68
CA ARG A 47 -16.02 -4.02 17.12
C ARG A 47 -17.41 -3.52 17.50
N VAL A 48 -17.85 -2.37 16.97
CA VAL A 48 -19.21 -1.86 17.17
C VAL A 48 -20.25 -2.81 16.60
N ALA A 49 -19.94 -3.50 15.49
CA ALA A 49 -20.79 -4.54 14.93
C ALA A 49 -20.79 -5.87 15.73
N GLY A 50 -20.11 -5.92 16.87
CA GLY A 50 -20.07 -7.10 17.75
C GLY A 50 -19.03 -8.16 17.36
N MET A 51 -18.11 -7.83 16.45
CA MET A 51 -17.05 -8.75 16.00
C MET A 51 -15.79 -8.64 16.86
N GLU A 52 -15.02 -9.72 16.93
CA GLU A 52 -13.61 -9.63 17.29
C GLU A 52 -12.84 -9.09 16.08
N ALA A 53 -11.96 -8.12 16.29
CA ALA A 53 -11.26 -7.47 15.18
C ALA A 53 -9.79 -7.21 15.51
N LYS A 54 -8.91 -7.60 14.59
CA LYS A 54 -7.46 -7.38 14.63
C LYS A 54 -6.97 -6.82 13.29
N ALA A 55 -5.83 -6.14 13.32
CA ALA A 55 -5.16 -5.65 12.13
C ALA A 55 -3.68 -6.04 12.18
N ASP A 56 -3.11 -6.26 11.00
CA ASP A 56 -1.67 -6.41 10.82
C ASP A 56 -1.18 -5.34 9.82
N PRO A 57 -0.56 -4.25 10.32
CA PRO A 57 -0.05 -3.18 9.46
C PRO A 57 1.23 -3.58 8.71
N GLU A 58 1.81 -4.74 9.00
CA GLU A 58 3.08 -5.19 8.43
C GLU A 58 2.94 -6.45 7.56
N ILE A 59 1.72 -6.91 7.29
CA ILE A 59 1.45 -8.11 6.48
C ILE A 59 2.15 -8.10 5.12
N TRP A 60 2.31 -6.91 4.54
CA TRP A 60 3.01 -6.68 3.29
C TRP A 60 4.45 -7.23 3.29
N LYS A 61 5.11 -7.28 4.46
CA LYS A 61 6.44 -7.89 4.59
C LYS A 61 6.43 -9.41 4.45
N ALA A 62 5.28 -10.06 4.61
CA ALA A 62 5.12 -11.49 4.42
C ALA A 62 4.58 -11.84 3.02
N VAL A 63 3.67 -11.02 2.47
CA VAL A 63 2.92 -11.36 1.26
C VAL A 63 3.45 -10.72 -0.02
N TRP A 64 4.19 -9.61 0.06
CA TRP A 64 4.77 -8.99 -1.13
C TRP A 64 6.15 -9.53 -1.47
N THR A 65 6.41 -9.66 -2.77
CA THR A 65 7.75 -9.86 -3.33
C THR A 65 8.63 -8.63 -3.05
N LYS A 66 9.94 -8.74 -3.29
CA LYS A 66 10.85 -7.60 -3.10
C LYS A 66 10.50 -6.44 -4.04
N GLU A 67 10.14 -6.76 -5.28
CA GLU A 67 9.77 -5.81 -6.32
C GLU A 67 8.49 -5.06 -5.93
N GLU A 68 7.48 -5.77 -5.42
CA GLU A 68 6.22 -5.15 -4.96
C GLU A 68 6.45 -4.22 -3.77
N ARG A 69 7.34 -4.57 -2.84
CA ARG A 69 7.71 -3.70 -1.70
C ARG A 69 8.36 -2.40 -2.15
N ILE A 70 9.20 -2.45 -3.18
CA ILE A 70 9.85 -1.27 -3.74
C ILE A 70 8.80 -0.39 -4.43
N ASN A 71 7.95 -1.00 -5.24
CA ASN A 71 6.97 -0.27 -6.05
C ASN A 71 5.80 0.32 -5.26
N ASN A 72 5.48 -0.24 -4.09
CA ASN A 72 4.35 0.18 -3.24
C ASN A 72 4.81 0.71 -1.86
N ALA A 73 6.08 1.10 -1.74
CA ALA A 73 6.67 1.54 -0.46
C ALA A 73 5.95 2.77 0.14
N SER A 74 5.39 3.63 -0.70
CA SER A 74 4.62 4.81 -0.28
C SER A 74 3.24 4.49 0.28
N THR A 75 2.70 3.31 -0.04
CA THR A 75 1.33 2.90 0.28
C THR A 75 1.28 1.41 0.68
N PRO A 76 1.92 1.03 1.81
CA PRO A 76 2.01 -0.36 2.22
C PRO A 76 0.63 -0.98 2.51
N MET A 77 0.45 -2.23 2.11
CA MET A 77 -0.76 -3.00 2.41
C MET A 77 -0.81 -3.37 3.90
N PHE A 78 -2.01 -3.28 4.48
CA PHE A 78 -2.31 -3.82 5.80
C PHE A 78 -3.45 -4.83 5.70
N LEU A 79 -3.54 -5.73 6.68
CA LEU A 79 -4.63 -6.69 6.84
C LEU A 79 -5.59 -6.22 7.93
N VAL A 80 -6.88 -6.43 7.73
CA VAL A 80 -7.89 -6.38 8.79
C VAL A 80 -8.63 -7.71 8.79
N GLU A 81 -8.77 -8.31 9.96
CA GLU A 81 -9.54 -9.52 10.18
C GLU A 81 -10.67 -9.22 11.16
N GLY A 82 -11.89 -9.63 10.81
CA GLY A 82 -13.06 -9.62 11.67
C GLY A 82 -13.59 -11.04 11.82
N VAL A 83 -13.76 -11.49 13.06
CA VAL A 83 -14.34 -12.81 13.39
C VAL A 83 -15.68 -12.58 14.10
N LYS A 84 -16.73 -13.20 13.57
CA LYS A 84 -18.03 -13.21 14.24
C LYS A 84 -17.90 -14.02 15.52
N LYS A 85 -18.34 -13.47 16.65
CA LYS A 85 -18.44 -14.24 17.89
C LYS A 85 -19.53 -15.29 17.74
N ASP A 86 -19.22 -16.54 18.07
CA ASP A 86 -20.24 -17.56 18.25
C ASP A 86 -21.12 -17.17 19.43
N ALA A 87 -22.44 -17.36 19.26
CA ALA A 87 -23.47 -16.92 20.20
C ALA A 87 -23.50 -17.74 21.49
#